data_AF-A0A978VMH4-F1
#
_entry.id   AF-A0A978VMH4-F1
#
_cell.length_a   1.000
_cell.length_b   1.000
_cell.length_c   1.000
_cell.angle_alpha   90.00
_cell.angle_beta   90.00
_cell.angle_gamma   90.00
#
_symmetry.space_group_name_H-M   'P 1'
#
loop_
_entity.id
_entity.type
_entity.pdbx_description
1 polymer ?
#
loop_
_entity_poly.entity_id
_entity_poly.type
_entity_poly.pdbx_seq_one_letter_code
_entity_poly.pdbx_strand_id
1 'polypeptide(L)'
;MKPMVQTYVCLLNACAAAGHIDRAYAIICDMTAAGLGLNKIIKFVERLKEWTSVEASGASAENLMMGVAEEELYNLPTAEYVHRRGGFLNRQLTVYHVVFHACADLGNVEAIVVDGNSKEEKYPDIFIVMQIMRCYLCARDIDNALKTFEDHMNAKKPAAPELYVTLIEGAMIGHAPNGMQLAQDTLVKMTERDFFLSPKMGSDLLLIASGEKTGGYTTATYIWDLMQAWKITPSLPAVEAYYNG
;
A
#
# COMPACT_ATOMS: atom_id res chain seq x y z
N MET A 1 32.10 -3.84 -14.42
CA MET A 1 31.64 -4.95 -13.56
C MET A 1 30.15 -4.73 -13.32
N LYS A 2 29.26 -5.65 -13.71
CA LYS A 2 27.80 -5.46 -13.53
C LYS A 2 27.46 -5.90 -12.10
N PRO A 3 26.85 -5.04 -11.25
CA PRO A 3 26.52 -5.41 -9.87
C PRO A 3 25.63 -6.67 -9.85
N MET A 4 25.93 -7.59 -8.92
CA MET A 4 25.22 -8.86 -8.79
C MET A 4 23.89 -8.62 -8.05
N VAL A 5 22.86 -9.43 -8.31
CA VAL A 5 21.54 -9.33 -7.63
C VAL A 5 21.69 -9.32 -6.10
N GLN A 6 22.65 -10.09 -5.57
CA GLN A 6 23.02 -10.10 -4.14
C GLN A 6 23.40 -8.73 -3.60
N THR A 7 24.23 -7.98 -4.34
CA THR A 7 24.69 -6.64 -3.93
C THR A 7 23.52 -5.69 -3.77
N TYR A 8 22.61 -5.69 -4.74
CA TYR A 8 21.44 -4.85 -4.67
C TYR A 8 20.48 -5.25 -3.55
N VAL A 9 20.28 -6.53 -3.30
CA VAL A 9 19.41 -6.99 -2.22
C VAL A 9 20.01 -6.69 -0.85
N CYS A 10 21.33 -6.84 -0.67
CA CYS A 10 22.00 -6.40 0.56
C CYS A 10 21.86 -4.88 0.77
N LEU A 11 21.99 -4.09 -0.30
CA LEU A 11 21.79 -2.64 -0.24
C LEU A 11 20.32 -2.27 0.04
N LEU A 12 19.36 -2.99 -0.55
CA LEU A 12 17.94 -2.83 -0.28
C LEU A 12 17.61 -3.18 1.17
N ASN A 13 18.14 -4.29 1.69
CA ASN A 13 17.95 -4.69 3.08
C ASN A 13 18.57 -3.67 4.04
N ALA A 14 19.77 -3.17 3.74
CA ALA A 14 20.43 -2.15 4.54
C ALA A 14 19.68 -0.81 4.49
N CYS A 15 19.22 -0.39 3.31
CA CYS A 15 18.43 0.82 3.16
C CYS A 15 17.06 0.67 3.81
N ALA A 16 16.40 -0.49 3.70
CA ALA A 16 15.14 -0.76 4.37
C ALA A 16 15.30 -0.80 5.89
N ALA A 17 16.34 -1.46 6.41
CA ALA A 17 16.61 -1.52 7.84
C ALA A 17 16.95 -0.14 8.43
N ALA A 18 17.65 0.71 7.68
CA ALA A 18 17.96 2.10 8.06
C ALA A 18 16.85 3.10 7.65
N GLY A 19 15.77 2.62 7.04
CA GLY A 19 14.67 3.43 6.50
C GLY A 19 15.08 4.45 5.40
N HIS A 20 16.17 4.27 4.68
CA HIS A 20 16.49 5.14 3.55
C HIS A 20 15.66 4.81 2.30
N ILE A 21 14.38 5.19 2.26
CA ILE A 21 13.44 4.84 1.16
C ILE A 21 13.84 5.43 -0.16
N ASP A 22 14.30 6.68 -0.21
CA ASP A 22 14.77 7.29 -1.46
C ASP A 22 15.92 6.48 -2.07
N ARG A 23 16.80 5.93 -1.21
CA ARG A 23 17.90 5.07 -1.63
C ARG A 23 17.42 3.70 -2.03
N ALA A 24 16.49 3.10 -1.29
CA ALA A 24 15.89 1.82 -1.66
C ALA A 24 15.15 1.91 -3.01
N TYR A 25 14.45 3.02 -3.25
CA TYR A 25 13.78 3.32 -4.51
C TYR A 25 14.78 3.52 -5.65
N ALA A 26 15.82 4.33 -5.44
CA ALA A 26 16.90 4.51 -6.42
C ALA A 26 17.57 3.18 -6.77
N ILE A 27 17.80 2.31 -5.78
CA ILE A 27 18.32 0.96 -6.02
C ILE A 27 17.36 0.13 -6.87
N ILE A 28 16.06 0.16 -6.60
CA ILE A 28 15.05 -0.55 -7.42
C ILE A 28 15.04 -0.01 -8.86
N CYS A 29 15.15 1.30 -9.05
CA CYS A 29 15.27 1.93 -10.36
C CYS A 29 16.55 1.48 -11.09
N ASP A 30 17.71 1.51 -10.42
CA ASP A 30 19.00 1.09 -10.97
C ASP A 30 19.01 -0.40 -11.35
N MET A 31 18.38 -1.25 -10.53
CA MET A 31 18.18 -2.66 -10.82
C MET A 31 17.31 -2.88 -12.06
N THR A 32 16.21 -2.15 -12.15
CA THR A 32 15.28 -2.20 -13.29
C THR A 32 16.00 -1.77 -14.57
N ALA A 33 16.74 -0.65 -14.52
CA ALA A 33 17.58 -0.17 -15.61
C ALA A 33 18.69 -1.16 -16.01
N ALA A 34 19.20 -1.94 -15.05
CA ALA A 34 20.18 -3.00 -15.30
C ALA A 34 19.58 -4.28 -15.94
N GLY A 35 18.27 -4.33 -16.15
CA GLY A 35 17.54 -5.49 -16.71
C GLY A 35 17.32 -6.61 -15.69
N LEU A 36 17.46 -6.32 -14.40
CA LEU A 36 17.08 -7.22 -13.32
C LEU A 36 15.59 -6.97 -13.02
N GLY A 37 14.72 -7.74 -13.68
CA GLY A 37 13.28 -7.63 -13.44
C GLY A 37 12.92 -7.80 -11.96
N LEU A 38 11.96 -7.01 -11.48
CA LEU A 38 11.47 -7.05 -10.08
C LEU A 38 11.02 -8.46 -9.65
N ASN A 39 10.54 -9.27 -10.59
CA ASN A 39 10.25 -10.69 -10.39
C ASN A 39 11.46 -11.53 -9.94
N LYS A 40 12.68 -11.20 -10.39
CA LYS A 40 13.93 -11.83 -9.93
C LYS A 40 14.29 -11.36 -8.53
N ILE A 41 13.95 -10.13 -8.16
CA ILE A 41 14.19 -9.56 -6.83
C ILE A 41 13.34 -10.29 -5.80
N ILE A 42 12.03 -10.40 -6.05
CA ILE A 42 11.11 -11.09 -5.15
C ILE A 42 11.54 -12.55 -4.94
N LYS A 43 11.79 -13.29 -6.02
CA LYS A 43 12.32 -14.68 -5.94
C LYS A 43 13.66 -14.78 -5.22
N PHE A 44 14.51 -13.77 -5.36
CA PHE A 44 15.80 -13.75 -4.67
C PHE A 44 15.65 -13.49 -3.16
N VAL A 45 14.76 -12.59 -2.79
CA VAL A 45 14.40 -12.30 -1.38
C VAL A 45 13.71 -13.51 -0.73
N GLU A 46 12.85 -14.23 -1.45
CA GLU A 46 12.24 -15.50 -0.99
C GLU A 46 13.31 -16.55 -0.70
N ARG A 47 14.26 -16.75 -1.61
CA ARG A 47 15.38 -17.68 -1.41
C ARG A 47 16.27 -17.30 -0.22
N LEU A 48 16.33 -16.01 0.14
CA LEU A 48 17.02 -15.58 1.36
C LEU A 48 16.23 -15.91 2.64
N LYS A 49 14.89 -15.90 2.61
CA LYS A 49 14.07 -16.38 3.75
C LYS A 49 14.38 -17.84 4.06
N GLU A 50 14.49 -18.68 3.02
CA GLU A 50 14.90 -20.08 3.13
C GLU A 50 16.34 -20.23 3.67
N TRP A 51 17.26 -19.33 3.29
CA TRP A 51 18.62 -19.33 3.82
C TRP A 51 18.66 -18.96 5.31
N THR A 52 17.89 -17.94 5.72
CA THR A 52 17.83 -17.50 7.13
C THR A 52 17.15 -18.51 8.04
N SER A 53 16.28 -19.39 7.52
CA SER A 53 15.68 -20.46 8.32
C SER A 53 16.58 -21.70 8.47
N VAL A 54 17.50 -21.93 7.53
CA VAL A 54 18.46 -23.06 7.57
C VAL A 54 19.64 -22.78 8.51
N GLU A 55 19.99 -21.51 8.75
CA GLU A 55 21.08 -21.12 9.68
C GLU A 55 20.58 -20.75 11.10
N ALA A 56 19.27 -20.75 11.35
CA ALA A 56 18.66 -20.44 12.65
C ALA A 56 18.84 -21.55 13.73
N SER A 57 19.96 -22.29 13.70
CA SER A 57 20.38 -23.20 14.78
C SER A 57 21.52 -22.65 15.65
N GLY A 58 21.96 -21.40 15.44
CA GLY A 58 22.97 -20.79 16.30
C GLY A 58 22.86 -19.27 16.35
N ALA A 59 22.45 -18.76 17.51
CA ALA A 59 22.20 -17.35 17.86
C ALA A 59 20.89 -16.78 17.28
N SER A 60 19.94 -16.52 18.17
CA SER A 60 18.60 -16.07 17.84
C SER A 60 18.61 -14.74 17.08
N ALA A 61 17.88 -14.72 15.97
CA ALA A 61 17.51 -13.52 15.21
C ALA A 61 16.81 -12.45 16.08
N GLU A 62 16.38 -12.81 17.29
CA GLU A 62 15.87 -11.91 18.33
C GLU A 62 16.89 -10.83 18.75
N ASN A 63 18.20 -11.10 18.67
CA ASN A 63 19.22 -10.16 19.15
C ASN A 63 19.70 -9.13 18.10
N LEU A 64 19.33 -9.28 16.82
CA LEU A 64 19.85 -8.41 15.74
C LEU A 64 18.97 -7.17 15.49
N MET A 65 17.76 -7.12 16.05
CA MET A 65 16.78 -6.03 15.83
C MET A 65 16.36 -5.28 17.10
N MET A 66 16.96 -5.58 18.26
CA MET A 66 16.72 -4.88 19.53
C MET A 66 17.38 -3.48 19.61
N GLY A 67 18.00 -3.01 18.53
CA GLY A 67 18.73 -1.74 18.47
C GLY A 67 18.18 -0.70 17.49
N VAL A 68 17.07 -0.98 16.81
CA VAL A 68 16.45 -0.05 15.85
C VAL A 68 15.50 0.89 16.60
N ALA A 69 15.81 2.19 16.59
CA ALA A 69 15.08 3.19 17.38
C ALA A 69 13.68 3.46 16.80
N GLU A 70 12.72 3.95 17.60
CA GLU A 70 11.40 4.39 17.09
C GLU A 70 11.56 5.44 15.97
N GLU A 71 12.63 6.24 15.99
CA GLU A 71 12.99 7.17 14.92
C GLU A 71 13.31 6.50 13.56
N GLU A 72 13.78 5.25 13.53
CA GLU A 72 14.07 4.52 12.28
C GLU A 72 12.79 3.96 11.62
N LEU A 73 11.69 3.84 12.37
CA LEU A 73 10.36 3.55 11.83
C LEU A 73 9.79 4.71 10.98
N TYR A 74 10.22 5.95 11.25
CA TYR A 74 9.73 7.14 10.53
C TYR A 74 10.16 7.16 9.05
N ASN A 75 11.18 6.37 8.71
CA ASN A 75 11.67 6.31 7.35
C ASN A 75 11.30 4.97 6.68
N LEU A 76 10.27 4.26 7.11
CA LEU A 76 9.74 3.12 6.34
C LEU A 76 8.62 3.58 5.39
N PRO A 77 8.39 2.93 4.23
CA PRO A 77 7.20 3.24 3.41
C PRO A 77 5.90 2.92 4.17
N THR A 78 6.04 2.20 5.27
CA THR A 78 4.98 1.84 6.19
C THR A 78 4.79 2.86 7.31
N ALA A 79 5.61 3.91 7.42
CA ALA A 79 5.54 4.89 8.51
C ALA A 79 4.16 5.56 8.58
N GLU A 80 3.59 5.90 7.43
CA GLU A 80 2.22 6.42 7.34
C GLU A 80 1.18 5.38 7.78
N TYR A 81 1.35 4.13 7.36
CA TYR A 81 0.46 3.02 7.74
C TYR A 81 0.45 2.75 9.25
N VAL A 82 1.64 2.70 9.87
CA VAL A 82 1.82 2.42 11.30
C VAL A 82 1.27 3.55 12.16
N HIS A 83 1.66 4.79 11.87
CA HIS A 83 1.35 5.91 12.76
C HIS A 83 -0.04 6.50 12.53
N ARG A 84 -0.59 6.39 11.31
CA ARG A 84 -1.83 7.09 10.95
C ARG A 84 -3.02 6.19 10.67
N ARG A 85 -2.80 4.91 10.34
CA ARG A 85 -3.90 3.96 10.08
C ARG A 85 -4.07 2.92 11.20
N GLY A 86 -3.24 2.93 12.24
CA GLY A 86 -3.33 1.99 13.37
C GLY A 86 -2.93 0.55 13.00
N GLY A 87 -2.23 0.39 11.88
CA GLY A 87 -1.91 -0.90 11.29
C GLY A 87 -0.80 -1.64 12.02
N PHE A 88 -0.95 -2.96 12.12
CA PHE A 88 0.10 -3.84 12.63
C PHE A 88 0.99 -4.31 11.48
N LEU A 89 2.31 -4.22 11.65
CA LEU A 89 3.29 -4.72 10.70
C LEU A 89 4.03 -5.93 11.22
N ASN A 90 4.23 -6.90 10.34
CA ASN A 90 5.22 -7.94 10.59
C ASN A 90 6.62 -7.43 10.19
N ARG A 91 7.48 -7.18 11.20
CA ARG A 91 8.85 -6.66 11.02
C ARG A 91 9.77 -7.59 10.23
N GLN A 92 9.42 -8.87 10.08
CA GLN A 92 10.18 -9.81 9.25
C GLN A 92 9.95 -9.58 7.75
N LEU A 93 9.01 -8.70 7.38
CA LEU A 93 8.59 -8.47 6.00
C LEU A 93 8.97 -7.09 5.46
N THR A 94 9.75 -6.29 6.19
CA THR A 94 10.08 -4.91 5.81
C THR A 94 10.64 -4.79 4.38
N VAL A 95 11.43 -5.76 3.93
CA VAL A 95 11.96 -5.80 2.55
C VAL A 95 10.83 -5.98 1.53
N TYR A 96 9.85 -6.85 1.82
CA TYR A 96 8.65 -6.99 0.99
C TYR A 96 7.84 -5.72 0.99
N HIS A 97 7.66 -5.06 2.14
CA HIS A 97 6.93 -3.78 2.22
C HIS A 97 7.54 -2.72 1.30
N VAL A 98 8.87 -2.58 1.31
CA VAL A 98 9.59 -1.61 0.46
C VAL A 98 9.46 -1.97 -1.01
N VAL A 99 9.66 -3.24 -1.37
CA VAL A 99 9.56 -3.69 -2.77
C VAL A 99 8.14 -3.52 -3.32
N PHE A 100 7.12 -3.94 -2.58
CA PHE A 100 5.72 -3.82 -3.00
C PHE A 100 5.26 -2.36 -3.07
N HIS A 101 5.69 -1.51 -2.13
CA HIS A 101 5.42 -0.08 -2.19
C HIS A 101 6.02 0.55 -3.45
N ALA A 102 7.28 0.23 -3.77
CA ALA A 102 7.93 0.72 -4.99
C ALA A 102 7.25 0.17 -6.27
N CYS A 103 6.83 -1.10 -6.28
CA CYS A 103 6.07 -1.67 -7.39
C CYS A 103 4.76 -0.91 -7.62
N ALA A 104 4.05 -0.56 -6.54
CA ALA A 104 2.80 0.17 -6.60
C ALA A 104 2.99 1.57 -7.19
N ASP A 105 4.00 2.31 -6.72
CA ASP A 105 4.31 3.66 -7.24
C ASP A 105 4.74 3.63 -8.72
N LEU A 106 5.36 2.53 -9.16
CA LEU A 106 5.76 2.31 -10.57
C LEU A 106 4.64 1.73 -11.44
N GLY A 107 3.49 1.33 -10.86
CA GLY A 107 2.41 0.65 -11.58
C GLY A 107 2.82 -0.69 -12.21
N ASN A 108 3.86 -1.35 -11.68
CA ASN A 108 4.42 -2.56 -12.26
C ASN A 108 3.63 -3.82 -11.81
N VAL A 109 2.50 -4.03 -12.48
CA VAL A 109 1.57 -5.15 -12.18
C VAL A 109 2.22 -6.52 -12.38
N GLU A 110 3.08 -6.68 -13.39
CA GLU A 110 3.74 -7.98 -13.67
C GLU A 110 4.59 -8.47 -12.50
N ALA A 111 5.30 -7.56 -11.82
CA ALA A 111 6.11 -7.89 -10.66
C ALA A 111 5.26 -8.44 -9.51
N ILE A 112 4.07 -7.87 -9.32
CA ILE A 112 3.14 -8.22 -8.25
C ILE A 112 2.36 -9.51 -8.58
N VAL A 113 1.93 -9.71 -9.83
CA VAL A 113 1.18 -10.90 -10.27
C VAL A 113 2.04 -12.17 -10.23
N VAL A 114 3.33 -12.08 -10.59
CA VAL A 114 4.26 -13.22 -10.47
C VAL A 114 4.35 -13.68 -9.01
N ASP A 115 4.27 -12.73 -8.07
CA ASP A 115 4.18 -13.01 -6.65
C ASP A 115 2.74 -13.13 -6.12
N GLY A 116 1.71 -13.14 -6.96
CA GLY A 116 0.32 -13.40 -6.55
C GLY A 116 -0.14 -14.85 -6.76
N ASN A 117 0.57 -15.62 -7.58
CA ASN A 117 0.12 -16.93 -8.10
C ASN A 117 0.84 -18.18 -7.53
N SER A 118 1.70 -18.07 -6.52
CA SER A 118 2.27 -19.23 -5.81
C SER A 118 1.24 -19.72 -4.77
N LYS A 119 1.05 -21.02 -4.71
CA LYS A 119 -0.17 -21.65 -4.18
C LYS A 119 -0.21 -21.76 -2.66
N GLU A 120 0.62 -21.03 -1.94
CA GLU A 120 0.68 -21.04 -0.48
C GLU A 120 0.32 -19.65 0.06
N GLU A 121 -0.34 -19.62 1.22
CA GLU A 121 -1.00 -18.47 1.85
C GLU A 121 -0.27 -17.13 1.63
N LYS A 122 -0.73 -16.36 0.63
CA LYS A 122 0.19 -15.57 -0.18
C LYS A 122 0.45 -14.12 0.23
N TYR A 123 -0.35 -13.59 1.16
CA TYR A 123 -0.22 -12.22 1.60
C TYR A 123 -0.19 -12.18 3.12
N PRO A 124 1.01 -12.08 3.70
CA PRO A 124 1.21 -12.31 5.13
C PRO A 124 0.74 -11.13 6.00
N ASP A 125 0.44 -9.96 5.43
CA ASP A 125 -0.20 -8.85 6.13
C ASP A 125 -1.05 -7.94 5.23
N ILE A 126 -1.85 -7.07 5.87
CA ILE A 126 -2.75 -6.11 5.23
C ILE A 126 -1.97 -5.08 4.41
N PHE A 127 -0.77 -4.67 4.84
CA PHE A 127 0.02 -3.67 4.13
C PHE A 127 0.40 -4.15 2.73
N ILE A 128 0.83 -5.41 2.58
CA ILE A 128 1.15 -5.97 1.26
C ILE A 128 -0.10 -6.00 0.38
N VAL A 129 -1.26 -6.43 0.91
CA VAL A 129 -2.53 -6.42 0.16
C VAL A 129 -2.87 -5.00 -0.32
N MET A 130 -2.69 -3.99 0.54
CA MET A 130 -2.87 -2.59 0.15
C MET A 130 -1.97 -2.19 -1.02
N GLN A 131 -0.68 -2.55 -0.98
CA GLN A 131 0.24 -2.20 -2.07
C GLN A 131 -0.11 -2.90 -3.39
N ILE A 132 -0.61 -4.13 -3.33
CA ILE A 132 -1.10 -4.85 -4.52
C ILE A 132 -2.29 -4.13 -5.14
N MET A 133 -3.27 -3.77 -4.32
CA MET A 133 -4.43 -3.00 -4.77
C MET A 133 -4.00 -1.65 -5.35
N ARG A 134 -3.12 -0.90 -4.67
CA ARG A 134 -2.57 0.36 -5.17
C ARG A 134 -1.94 0.20 -6.55
N CYS A 135 -1.16 -0.85 -6.77
CA CYS A 135 -0.52 -1.09 -8.06
C CYS A 135 -1.53 -1.30 -9.19
N TYR A 136 -2.56 -2.14 -8.98
CA TYR A 136 -3.62 -2.33 -9.98
C TYR A 136 -4.37 -1.03 -10.26
N LEU A 137 -4.70 -0.26 -9.20
CA LEU A 137 -5.42 1.00 -9.32
C LEU A 137 -4.58 2.07 -10.07
N CYS A 138 -3.28 2.17 -9.77
CA CYS A 138 -2.34 3.02 -10.50
C CYS A 138 -2.23 2.62 -11.98
N ALA A 139 -2.27 1.31 -12.28
CA ALA A 139 -2.27 0.77 -13.64
C ALA A 139 -3.64 0.83 -14.35
N ARG A 140 -4.68 1.41 -13.71
CA ARG A 140 -6.06 1.51 -14.22
C ARG A 140 -6.79 0.18 -14.37
N ASP A 141 -6.29 -0.85 -13.70
CA ASP A 141 -6.88 -2.18 -13.67
C ASP A 141 -7.81 -2.32 -12.45
N ILE A 142 -8.98 -1.68 -12.54
CA ILE A 142 -9.97 -1.66 -11.45
C ILE A 142 -10.49 -3.07 -11.14
N ASP A 143 -10.66 -3.91 -12.16
CA ASP A 143 -11.23 -5.25 -12.01
C ASP A 143 -10.35 -6.14 -11.14
N ASN A 144 -9.03 -6.15 -11.37
CA ASN A 144 -8.11 -6.94 -10.54
C ASN A 144 -7.91 -6.33 -9.14
N ALA A 145 -7.99 -5.00 -9.00
CA ALA A 145 -7.97 -4.36 -7.69
C ALA A 145 -9.19 -4.75 -6.86
N LEU A 146 -10.38 -4.68 -7.45
CA LEU A 146 -11.65 -5.06 -6.80
C LEU A 146 -11.65 -6.53 -6.45
N LYS A 147 -11.20 -7.40 -7.35
CA LYS A 147 -11.07 -8.83 -7.07
C LYS A 147 -10.15 -9.09 -5.86
N THR A 148 -8.98 -8.42 -5.80
CA THR A 148 -8.05 -8.56 -4.67
C THR A 148 -8.69 -8.13 -3.35
N PHE A 149 -9.46 -7.04 -3.37
CA PHE A 149 -10.22 -6.57 -2.23
C PHE A 149 -11.28 -7.60 -1.80
N GLU A 150 -12.11 -8.07 -2.72
CA GLU A 150 -13.18 -9.03 -2.45
C GLU A 150 -12.63 -10.37 -1.95
N ASP A 151 -11.56 -10.89 -2.56
CA ASP A 151 -10.88 -12.11 -2.13
C ASP A 151 -10.41 -11.99 -0.67
N HIS A 152 -9.87 -10.83 -0.26
CA HIS A 152 -9.50 -10.58 1.13
C HIS A 152 -10.71 -10.49 2.06
N MET A 153 -11.74 -9.75 1.65
CA MET A 153 -12.94 -9.53 2.46
C MET A 153 -13.81 -10.79 2.63
N ASN A 154 -13.74 -11.72 1.67
CA ASN A 154 -14.42 -13.01 1.70
C ASN A 154 -13.61 -14.10 2.39
N ALA A 155 -12.30 -13.91 2.56
CA ALA A 155 -11.52 -14.76 3.44
C ALA A 155 -12.06 -14.63 4.87
N LYS A 156 -11.94 -15.67 5.70
CA LYS A 156 -12.28 -15.62 7.15
C LYS A 156 -11.28 -14.76 7.94
N LYS A 157 -10.86 -13.63 7.38
CA LYS A 157 -9.91 -12.66 7.93
C LYS A 157 -10.69 -11.46 8.48
N PRO A 158 -10.15 -10.75 9.50
CA PRO A 158 -10.76 -9.52 9.99
C PRO A 158 -10.91 -8.51 8.86
N ALA A 159 -12.06 -7.85 8.82
CA ALA A 159 -12.30 -6.77 7.87
C ALA A 159 -11.38 -5.57 8.23
N ALA A 160 -10.66 -5.06 7.22
CA ALA A 160 -9.67 -4.01 7.38
C ALA A 160 -10.16 -2.71 6.73
N PRO A 161 -10.52 -1.66 7.51
CA PRO A 161 -10.96 -0.36 6.99
C PRO A 161 -9.98 0.26 5.98
N GLU A 162 -8.68 -0.02 6.14
CA GLU A 162 -7.62 0.48 5.28
C GLU A 162 -7.72 -0.02 3.85
N LEU A 163 -8.27 -1.23 3.65
CA LEU A 163 -8.49 -1.79 2.32
C LEU A 163 -9.64 -1.07 1.60
N TYR A 164 -10.70 -0.68 2.33
CA TYR A 164 -11.78 0.14 1.77
C TYR A 164 -11.23 1.48 1.28
N VAL A 165 -10.53 2.20 2.17
CA VAL A 165 -9.96 3.51 1.85
C VAL A 165 -9.00 3.41 0.65
N THR A 166 -8.15 2.37 0.60
CA THR A 166 -7.24 2.15 -0.54
C THR A 166 -7.99 1.95 -1.86
N LEU A 167 -9.08 1.17 -1.85
CA LEU A 167 -9.90 0.97 -3.05
C LEU A 167 -10.59 2.27 -3.49
N ILE A 168 -11.15 3.01 -2.54
CA ILE A 168 -11.84 4.29 -2.80
C ILE A 168 -10.85 5.30 -3.39
N GLU A 169 -9.71 5.52 -2.73
CA GLU A 169 -8.64 6.43 -3.19
C GLU A 169 -8.21 6.09 -4.63
N GLY A 170 -7.90 4.82 -4.89
CA GLY A 170 -7.39 4.39 -6.18
C GLY A 170 -8.44 4.38 -7.29
N ALA A 171 -9.71 4.08 -6.98
CA ALA A 171 -10.79 4.07 -7.95
C ALA A 171 -11.11 5.48 -8.47
N MET A 172 -10.90 6.51 -7.64
CA MET A 172 -11.10 7.91 -8.03
C MET A 172 -9.95 8.49 -8.87
N ILE A 173 -8.81 7.80 -9.02
CA ILE A 173 -7.71 8.31 -9.83
C ILE A 173 -8.25 8.59 -11.24
N GLY A 174 -7.91 9.74 -11.83
CA GLY A 174 -8.33 10.11 -13.20
C GLY A 174 -9.85 10.28 -13.40
N HIS A 175 -10.66 10.22 -12.34
CA HIS A 175 -12.08 10.58 -12.35
C HIS A 175 -12.91 9.88 -13.43
N ALA A 176 -12.60 8.62 -13.75
CA ALA A 176 -13.39 7.83 -14.69
C ALA A 176 -14.77 7.52 -14.08
N PRO A 177 -15.89 7.60 -14.83
CA PRO A 177 -17.23 7.43 -14.27
C PRO A 177 -17.44 6.11 -13.51
N ASN A 178 -16.92 5.00 -14.05
CA ASN A 178 -17.00 3.69 -13.41
C ASN A 178 -16.18 3.63 -12.11
N GLY A 179 -15.00 4.27 -12.08
CA GLY A 179 -14.16 4.37 -10.89
C GLY A 179 -14.80 5.25 -9.79
N MET A 180 -15.40 6.38 -10.17
CA MET A 180 -16.13 7.25 -9.24
C MET A 180 -17.35 6.54 -8.63
N GLN A 181 -18.10 5.78 -9.44
CA GLN A 181 -19.21 4.96 -8.94
C GLN A 181 -18.71 3.89 -7.97
N LEU A 182 -17.65 3.16 -8.33
CA LEU A 182 -17.06 2.16 -7.45
C LEU A 182 -16.59 2.75 -6.12
N ALA A 183 -15.98 3.93 -6.14
CA ALA A 183 -15.55 4.64 -4.95
C ALA A 183 -16.75 4.98 -4.04
N GLN A 184 -17.84 5.49 -4.62
CA GLN A 184 -19.06 5.79 -3.88
C GLN A 184 -19.71 4.53 -3.30
N ASP A 185 -19.87 3.47 -4.10
CA ASP A 185 -20.43 2.19 -3.64
C ASP A 185 -19.58 1.57 -2.52
N THR A 186 -18.26 1.69 -2.62
CA THR A 186 -17.33 1.18 -1.60
C THR A 186 -17.42 1.98 -0.30
N LEU A 187 -17.61 3.31 -0.38
CA LEU A 187 -17.88 4.14 0.79
C LEU A 187 -19.18 3.71 1.49
N VAL A 188 -20.26 3.48 0.73
CA VAL A 188 -21.53 2.99 1.29
C VAL A 188 -21.30 1.65 2.00
N LYS A 189 -20.65 0.68 1.34
CA LYS A 189 -20.33 -0.63 1.94
C LYS A 189 -19.48 -0.51 3.21
N MET A 190 -18.55 0.44 3.26
CA MET A 190 -17.74 0.72 4.45
C MET A 190 -18.62 1.19 5.62
N THR A 191 -19.55 2.12 5.36
CA THR A 191 -20.46 2.66 6.38
C THR A 191 -21.48 1.63 6.89
N GLU A 192 -21.99 0.75 6.02
CA GLU A 192 -22.89 -0.34 6.40
C GLU A 192 -22.25 -1.36 7.35
N ARG A 193 -20.91 -1.38 7.42
CA ARG A 193 -20.12 -2.20 8.34
C ARG A 193 -19.67 -1.46 9.60
N ASP A 194 -20.21 -0.28 9.85
CA ASP A 194 -19.85 0.59 10.97
C ASP A 194 -18.36 0.96 10.97
N PHE A 195 -17.74 1.05 9.79
CA PHE A 195 -16.40 1.62 9.66
C PHE A 195 -16.47 3.11 9.37
N PHE A 196 -15.70 3.87 10.15
CA PHE A 196 -15.68 5.32 10.13
C PHE A 196 -14.39 5.84 9.50
N LEU A 197 -14.49 6.94 8.76
CA LEU A 197 -13.31 7.65 8.27
C LEU A 197 -12.66 8.41 9.42
N SER A 198 -11.34 8.34 9.52
CA SER A 198 -10.60 9.29 10.34
C SER A 198 -10.65 10.70 9.72
N PRO A 199 -10.38 11.78 10.48
CA PRO A 199 -10.32 13.13 9.93
C PRO A 199 -9.39 13.30 8.73
N LYS A 200 -8.24 12.61 8.76
CA LYS A 200 -7.31 12.60 7.63
C LYS A 200 -7.89 11.84 6.43
N MET A 201 -8.38 10.62 6.62
CA MET A 201 -8.98 9.82 5.53
C MET A 201 -10.11 10.58 4.84
N GLY A 202 -11.03 11.17 5.61
CA GLY A 202 -12.10 11.98 5.05
C GLY A 202 -11.57 13.18 4.26
N SER A 203 -10.56 13.88 4.80
CA SER A 203 -9.96 15.04 4.11
C SER A 203 -9.27 14.65 2.80
N ASP A 204 -8.49 13.57 2.80
CA ASP A 204 -7.75 13.11 1.62
C ASP A 204 -8.74 12.63 0.53
N LEU A 205 -9.75 11.85 0.91
CA LEU A 205 -10.80 11.40 -0.01
C LEU A 205 -11.61 12.56 -0.58
N LEU A 206 -12.00 13.53 0.26
CA LEU A 206 -12.73 14.71 -0.18
C LEU A 206 -11.91 15.53 -1.18
N LEU A 207 -10.61 15.72 -0.90
CA LEU A 207 -9.71 16.44 -1.79
C LEU A 207 -9.60 15.77 -3.16
N ILE A 208 -9.45 14.44 -3.20
CA ILE A 208 -9.38 13.68 -4.46
C ILE A 208 -10.70 13.77 -5.22
N ALA A 209 -11.83 13.53 -4.55
CA ALA A 209 -13.15 13.53 -5.15
C ALA A 209 -13.53 14.92 -5.71
N SER A 210 -13.16 15.99 -5.03
CA SER A 210 -13.41 17.38 -5.46
C SER A 210 -12.61 17.78 -6.71
N GLY A 211 -11.61 16.98 -7.10
CA GLY A 211 -10.89 17.15 -8.36
C GLY A 211 -11.70 16.80 -9.61
N GLU A 212 -12.84 16.13 -9.48
CA GLU A 212 -13.70 15.76 -10.60
C GLU A 212 -14.15 17.00 -11.38
N LYS A 213 -14.04 16.98 -12.72
CA LYS A 213 -14.44 18.11 -13.59
C LYS A 213 -15.67 17.83 -14.44
N THR A 214 -16.19 16.61 -14.38
CA THR A 214 -17.32 16.14 -15.18
C THR A 214 -18.69 16.53 -14.62
N GLY A 215 -18.74 17.20 -13.46
CA GLY A 215 -19.98 17.71 -12.89
C GLY A 215 -20.77 16.72 -12.03
N GLY A 216 -20.24 15.50 -11.81
CA GLY A 216 -20.87 14.48 -10.97
C GLY A 216 -20.94 14.92 -9.52
N TYR A 217 -19.79 15.22 -8.89
CA TYR A 217 -19.61 15.67 -7.49
C TYR A 217 -20.37 14.85 -6.43
N THR A 218 -21.02 13.75 -6.80
CA THR A 218 -21.85 12.92 -5.93
C THR A 218 -20.98 12.29 -4.86
N THR A 219 -19.82 11.78 -5.25
CA THR A 219 -18.84 11.19 -4.33
C THR A 219 -18.28 12.24 -3.38
N ALA A 220 -17.91 13.44 -3.87
CA ALA A 220 -17.39 14.51 -3.02
C ALA A 220 -18.43 15.01 -2.01
N THR A 221 -19.68 15.19 -2.46
CA THR A 221 -20.81 15.60 -1.62
C THR A 221 -21.11 14.54 -0.56
N TYR A 222 -21.10 13.26 -0.95
CA TYR A 222 -21.32 12.15 -0.03
C TYR A 222 -20.23 12.07 1.05
N ILE A 223 -18.96 12.25 0.69
CA ILE A 223 -17.85 12.30 1.65
C ILE A 223 -18.04 13.49 2.61
N TRP A 224 -18.37 14.67 2.08
CA TRP A 224 -18.66 15.86 2.89
C TRP A 224 -19.76 15.57 3.92
N ASP A 225 -20.90 15.03 3.47
CA ASP A 225 -22.04 14.71 4.33
C ASP A 225 -21.68 13.68 5.43
N LEU A 226 -20.88 12.66 5.10
CA LEU A 226 -20.37 11.70 6.09
C LEU A 226 -19.50 12.38 7.15
N MET A 227 -18.58 13.27 6.74
CA MET A 227 -17.73 14.01 7.68
C MET A 227 -18.56 14.90 8.60
N GLN A 228 -19.58 15.57 8.07
CA GLN A 228 -20.50 16.40 8.86
C GLN A 228 -21.31 15.55 9.85
N ALA A 229 -21.86 14.42 9.40
CA ALA A 229 -22.63 13.50 10.24
C ALA A 229 -21.79 12.97 11.41
N TRP A 230 -20.50 12.69 11.17
CA TRP A 230 -19.56 12.22 12.19
C TRP A 230 -18.86 13.34 12.97
N LYS A 231 -19.25 14.61 12.75
CA LYS A 231 -18.69 15.79 13.41
C LYS A 231 -17.18 15.92 13.22
N ILE A 232 -16.70 15.53 12.05
CA ILE A 232 -15.30 15.61 11.64
C ILE A 232 -15.11 16.90 10.86
N THR A 233 -14.17 17.73 11.29
CA THR A 233 -13.77 18.93 10.53
C THR A 233 -12.75 18.55 9.45
N PRO A 234 -13.04 18.74 8.15
CA PRO A 234 -12.08 18.49 7.10
C PRO A 234 -10.90 19.47 7.15
N SER A 235 -9.77 19.07 6.58
CA SER A 235 -8.63 19.97 6.41
C SER A 235 -8.98 21.14 5.50
N LEU A 236 -8.37 22.30 5.74
CA LEU A 236 -8.59 23.50 4.93
C LEU A 236 -8.41 23.26 3.42
N PRO A 237 -7.35 22.56 2.94
CA PRO A 237 -7.21 22.28 1.52
C PRO A 237 -8.37 21.47 0.92
N ALA A 238 -8.92 20.53 1.69
CA ALA A 238 -10.05 19.72 1.24
C ALA A 238 -11.35 20.54 1.16
N VAL A 239 -11.57 21.44 2.13
CA VAL A 239 -12.71 22.38 2.12
C VAL A 239 -12.61 23.33 0.92
N GLU A 240 -11.44 23.92 0.68
CA GLU A 240 -11.22 24.82 -0.45
C GLU A 240 -11.41 24.10 -1.79
N ALA A 241 -10.88 22.88 -1.94
CA ALA A 241 -11.07 22.09 -3.14
C ALA A 241 -12.54 21.76 -3.38
N TYR A 242 -13.28 21.35 -2.34
CA TYR A 242 -14.70 21.08 -2.43
C TYR A 242 -15.53 22.31 -2.79
N TYR A 243 -15.20 23.47 -2.22
CA TYR A 243 -15.91 24.71 -2.51
C TYR A 243 -15.66 25.25 -3.93
N ASN A 244 -14.44 25.04 -4.45
CA ASN A 244 -14.02 25.52 -5.77
C ASN A 244 -14.27 24.53 -6.91
N GLY A 245 -14.63 23.29 -6.59
CA GLY A 245 -15.00 22.23 -7.54
C GLY A 245 -16.40 22.47 -8.06
#